data_AF-A0A2S6FH40-F1
#
_entry.id   AF-A0A2S6FH40-F1
#
_cell.length_a   1.000
_cell.length_b   1.000
_cell.length_c   1.000
_cell.angle_alpha   90.00
_cell.angle_beta   90.00
_cell.angle_gamma   90.00
#
_symmetry.space_group_name_H-M   'P 1'
#
loop_
_entity.id
_entity.type
_entity.pdbx_description
1 polymer ?
#
loop_
_entity_poly.entity_id
_entity_poly.type
_entity_poly.pdbx_seq_one_letter_code
_entity_poly.pdbx_strand_id
1 'polypeptide(L)'
;MALIYCTKCKNEVSNTAWDCTTCGLQRRKPRRAVFGKFIKCSFILFNLLMAYWFFAGMEAATEGVSEAKKSGASIGASLGAFFIFFMWATGDAILGLLILFARSSKK
;
A
#
# COMPACT_ATOMS: atom_id res chain seq x y z
N MET A 1 -23.67 17.07 25.81
CA MET A 1 -22.55 17.71 25.09
C MET A 1 -21.83 18.58 26.09
N ALA A 2 -20.51 18.45 26.24
CA ALA A 2 -19.75 19.30 27.16
C ALA A 2 -19.00 20.37 26.36
N LEU A 3 -19.09 21.62 26.79
CA LEU A 3 -18.31 22.73 26.25
C LEU A 3 -16.94 22.72 26.93
N ILE A 4 -15.87 22.79 26.12
CA ILE A 4 -14.50 22.89 26.58
C ILE A 4 -13.87 24.19 26.08
N TYR A 5 -13.02 24.79 26.90
CA TYR A 5 -12.37 26.06 26.57
C TYR A 5 -11.28 25.89 25.50
N CYS A 6 -11.24 26.83 24.57
CA CYS A 6 -10.19 26.92 23.59
C CYS A 6 -8.83 27.29 24.22
N THR A 7 -7.75 26.50 24.07
CA THR A 7 -6.41 26.84 24.61
C THR A 7 -5.81 28.09 23.97
N LYS A 8 -6.30 28.48 22.77
CA LYS A 8 -5.82 29.66 22.04
C LYS A 8 -6.74 30.87 22.20
N CYS A 9 -8.04 30.72 21.91
CA CYS A 9 -8.99 31.85 21.93
C CYS A 9 -9.90 31.89 23.17
N LYS A 10 -9.76 30.95 24.12
CA LYS A 10 -10.61 30.82 25.32
C LYS A 10 -12.12 30.77 25.09
N ASN A 11 -12.57 30.65 23.84
CA ASN A 11 -13.97 30.48 23.52
C ASN A 11 -14.47 29.08 23.90
N GLU A 12 -15.76 28.98 24.20
CA GLU A 12 -16.44 27.72 24.48
C GLU A 12 -16.68 26.96 23.17
N VAL A 13 -16.14 25.75 23.08
CA VAL A 13 -16.27 24.90 21.89
C VAL A 13 -16.72 23.51 22.32
N SER A 14 -17.60 22.87 21.53
CA SER A 14 -18.03 21.49 21.80
C SER A 14 -16.84 20.52 21.89
N ASN A 15 -16.85 19.61 22.87
CA ASN A 15 -15.82 18.58 23.01
C ASN A 15 -15.79 17.56 21.84
N THR A 16 -16.80 17.58 20.97
CA THR A 16 -16.86 16.77 19.75
C THR A 16 -16.30 17.48 18.52
N ALA A 17 -16.00 18.78 18.59
CA ALA A 17 -15.51 19.55 17.44
C ALA A 17 -14.08 19.14 17.04
N TRP A 18 -13.84 18.97 15.74
CA TRP A 18 -12.52 18.66 15.18
C TRP A 18 -11.59 19.88 15.20
N ASP A 19 -12.16 21.04 14.89
CA ASP A 19 -11.48 22.33 14.82
C ASP A 19 -12.24 23.36 15.66
N CYS A 20 -11.53 24.36 16.17
CA CYS A 20 -12.19 25.51 16.80
C CYS A 20 -12.81 26.42 15.72
N THR A 21 -14.12 26.65 15.78
CA THR A 21 -14.87 27.50 14.83
C THR A 21 -14.40 28.96 14.82
N THR A 22 -13.79 29.45 15.91
CA THR A 22 -13.33 30.84 16.03
C THR A 22 -11.88 31.03 15.61
N CYS A 23 -10.98 30.11 15.96
CA CYS A 23 -9.53 30.29 15.72
C CYS A 23 -8.91 29.27 14.76
N GLY A 24 -9.68 28.31 14.26
CA GLY A 24 -9.20 27.28 13.31
C GLY A 24 -8.19 26.30 13.88
N LEU A 25 -7.95 26.29 15.21
CA LEU A 25 -7.01 25.36 15.83
C LEU A 25 -7.54 23.92 15.69
N GLN A 26 -6.77 23.07 15.00
CA GLN A 26 -7.01 21.64 14.90
C GLN A 26 -6.84 20.98 16.27
N ARG A 27 -7.96 20.50 16.86
CA ARG A 27 -7.98 19.92 18.21
C ARG A 27 -7.71 18.44 18.22
N ARG A 28 -8.15 17.72 17.20
CA ARG A 28 -7.98 16.28 17.09
C ARG A 28 -6.99 15.95 15.99
N LYS A 29 -5.87 15.34 16.37
CA LYS A 29 -5.00 14.69 15.39
C LYS A 29 -5.78 13.51 14.80
N PRO A 30 -6.01 13.44 13.48
CA PRO A 30 -6.74 12.32 12.90
C PRO A 30 -6.00 11.02 13.26
N ARG A 31 -6.67 10.15 14.02
CA ARG A 31 -6.14 8.84 14.39
C ARG A 31 -6.07 8.02 13.11
N ARG A 32 -4.87 7.66 12.65
CA ARG A 32 -4.71 6.79 11.47
C ARG A 32 -5.55 5.52 11.68
N ALA A 33 -6.44 5.22 10.75
CA ALA A 33 -7.25 4.01 10.80
C ALA A 33 -6.34 2.77 10.80
N VAL A 34 -6.59 1.84 11.73
CA VAL A 34 -5.87 0.56 11.82
C VAL A 34 -5.92 -0.19 10.48
N PHE A 35 -7.03 -0.06 9.75
CA PHE A 35 -7.22 -0.59 8.41
C PHE A 35 -6.13 -0.14 7.41
N GLY A 36 -5.73 1.14 7.44
CA GLY A 36 -4.66 1.65 6.59
C GLY A 36 -3.27 1.10 6.94
N LYS A 37 -3.07 0.55 8.14
CA LYS A 37 -1.83 -0.11 8.54
C LYS A 37 -1.75 -1.53 7.96
N PHE A 38 -2.87 -2.27 7.97
CA PHE A 38 -2.97 -3.62 7.39
C PHE A 38 -2.75 -3.61 5.88
N ILE A 39 -3.44 -2.73 5.16
CA ILE A 39 -3.29 -2.61 3.69
C ILE A 39 -1.83 -2.31 3.30
N LYS A 40 -1.17 -1.40 4.03
CA LYS A 40 0.25 -1.10 3.80
C LYS A 40 1.16 -2.29 4.06
N CYS A 41 0.90 -3.06 5.10
CA CYS A 41 1.67 -4.27 5.40
C CYS A 41 1.50 -5.31 4.28
N SER A 42 0.27 -5.51 3.79
CA SER A 42 -0.01 -6.43 2.68
C SER A 42 0.68 -6.03 1.38
N PHE A 43 0.74 -4.72 1.07
CA PHE A 43 1.43 -4.23 -0.13
C PHE A 43 2.93 -4.51 -0.11
N ILE A 44 3.57 -4.28 1.05
CA ILE A 44 5.00 -4.58 1.22
C ILE A 44 5.24 -6.08 1.11
N LEU A 45 4.42 -6.89 1.77
CA LEU A 45 4.56 -8.35 1.75
C LEU A 45 4.35 -8.93 0.35
N PHE A 46 3.37 -8.43 -0.39
CA PHE A 46 3.14 -8.81 -1.79
C PHE A 46 4.34 -8.48 -2.67
N ASN A 47 4.89 -7.26 -2.58
CA ASN A 47 6.06 -6.87 -3.36
C ASN A 47 7.29 -7.73 -3.07
N LEU A 48 7.55 -8.06 -1.79
CA LEU A 48 8.64 -8.94 -1.41
C LEU A 48 8.45 -10.37 -1.95
N LEU A 49 7.21 -10.88 -1.91
CA LEU A 49 6.89 -12.21 -2.43
C LEU A 49 7.05 -12.26 -3.96
N MET A 50 6.62 -11.22 -4.68
CA MET A 50 6.78 -11.14 -6.13
C MET A 50 8.25 -11.03 -6.53
N ALA A 51 9.04 -10.22 -5.81
CA ALA A 51 10.48 -10.15 -6.02
C ALA A 51 11.14 -11.53 -5.81
N TYR A 52 10.78 -12.24 -4.73
CA TYR A 52 11.29 -13.58 -4.46
C TYR A 52 10.94 -14.57 -5.59
N TRP A 53 9.69 -14.59 -6.05
CA TRP A 53 9.27 -15.42 -7.18
C TRP A 53 10.01 -15.09 -8.48
N PHE A 54 10.30 -13.83 -8.73
CA PHE A 54 11.07 -13.43 -9.90
C PHE A 54 12.50 -13.98 -9.86
N PHE A 55 13.20 -13.84 -8.72
CA PHE A 55 14.55 -14.38 -8.56
C PHE A 55 14.57 -15.92 -8.63
N ALA A 56 13.67 -16.59 -7.92
CA ALA A 56 13.56 -18.05 -7.96
C ALA A 56 13.19 -18.57 -9.36
N GLY A 57 12.33 -17.85 -10.08
CA GLY A 57 11.97 -18.18 -11.47
C GLY A 57 13.12 -17.99 -12.45
N MET A 58 13.95 -16.96 -12.25
CA MET A 58 15.16 -16.76 -13.06
C MET A 58 16.22 -17.84 -12.79
N GLU A 59 16.44 -18.22 -11.54
CA GLU A 59 17.37 -19.31 -11.19
C GLU A 59 16.94 -20.62 -11.86
N ALA A 60 15.67 -21.01 -11.71
CA ALA A 60 15.10 -22.20 -12.33
C ALA A 60 15.16 -22.19 -13.87
N ALA A 61 15.10 -21.01 -14.49
CA ALA A 61 15.23 -20.88 -15.94
C ALA A 61 16.67 -21.11 -16.46
N THR A 62 17.67 -21.04 -15.58
CA THR A 62 19.10 -21.19 -15.93
C THR A 62 19.68 -22.56 -15.61
N GLU A 63 19.06 -23.32 -14.70
CA GLU A 63 19.55 -24.66 -14.33
C GLU A 63 19.26 -25.72 -15.42
N GLY A 64 20.31 -26.43 -15.85
CA GLY A 64 20.17 -27.64 -16.68
C GLY A 64 19.77 -27.44 -18.14
N VAL A 65 19.89 -26.22 -18.69
CA VAL A 65 19.54 -25.93 -20.08
C VAL A 65 20.59 -26.50 -21.05
N SER A 66 20.35 -27.70 -21.57
CA SER A 66 21.09 -28.26 -22.71
C SER A 66 20.82 -27.45 -23.99
N GLU A 67 21.79 -27.37 -24.92
CA GLU A 67 21.67 -26.64 -26.19
C GLU A 67 20.39 -27.01 -26.98
N ALA A 68 19.92 -28.25 -26.90
CA ALA A 68 18.68 -28.71 -27.55
C ALA A 68 17.39 -28.14 -26.93
N LYS A 69 17.41 -27.68 -25.67
CA LYS A 69 16.28 -27.07 -24.96
C LYS A 69 16.39 -25.55 -24.85
N LYS A 70 17.49 -24.95 -25.33
CA LYS A 70 17.81 -23.52 -25.17
C LYS A 70 16.75 -22.59 -25.76
N SER A 71 16.22 -22.91 -26.94
CA SER A 71 15.13 -22.15 -27.57
C SER A 71 13.80 -22.30 -26.82
N GLY A 72 13.50 -23.48 -26.25
CA GLY A 72 12.29 -23.69 -25.45
C GLY A 72 12.38 -23.02 -24.08
N ALA A 73 13.56 -23.07 -23.45
CA ALA A 73 13.83 -22.43 -22.17
C ALA A 73 13.80 -20.91 -22.26
N SER A 74 14.33 -20.31 -23.34
CA SER A 74 14.29 -18.85 -23.52
C SER A 74 12.88 -18.31 -23.79
N ILE A 75 12.08 -19.04 -24.58
CA ILE A 75 10.66 -18.71 -24.81
C ILE A 75 9.86 -18.91 -23.51
N GLY A 76 10.06 -20.02 -22.81
CA GLY A 76 9.39 -20.29 -21.53
C GLY A 76 9.75 -19.27 -20.45
N ALA A 77 11.02 -18.88 -20.35
CA ALA A 77 11.50 -17.87 -19.40
C ALA A 77 10.94 -16.47 -19.70
N SER A 78 10.89 -16.08 -20.98
CA SER A 78 10.33 -14.78 -21.37
C SER A 78 8.82 -14.72 -21.14
N LEU A 79 8.08 -15.78 -21.45
CA LEU A 79 6.65 -15.88 -21.11
C LEU A 79 6.42 -15.89 -19.59
N GLY A 80 7.19 -16.68 -18.85
CA GLY A 80 7.10 -16.74 -17.38
C GLY A 80 7.38 -15.38 -16.74
N ALA A 81 8.43 -14.69 -17.17
CA ALA A 81 8.75 -13.35 -16.72
C ALA A 81 7.63 -12.35 -17.06
N PHE A 82 7.08 -12.41 -18.27
CA PHE A 82 5.94 -11.56 -18.67
C PHE A 82 4.74 -11.76 -17.75
N PHE A 83 4.37 -13.01 -17.45
CA PHE A 83 3.27 -13.31 -16.54
C PHE A 83 3.53 -12.83 -15.11
N ILE A 84 4.75 -12.99 -14.60
CA ILE A 84 5.15 -12.48 -13.29
C ILE A 84 5.01 -10.96 -13.25
N PHE A 85 5.56 -10.24 -14.23
CA PHE A 85 5.45 -8.78 -14.29
C PHE A 85 4.01 -8.30 -14.47
N PHE A 86 3.19 -8.99 -15.26
CA PHE A 86 1.79 -8.63 -15.45
C PHE A 86 0.97 -8.81 -14.15
N MET A 87 1.15 -9.93 -13.45
CA MET A 87 0.53 -10.14 -12.13
C MET A 87 1.04 -9.16 -11.08
N TRP A 88 2.35 -8.86 -11.10
CA TRP A 88 2.95 -7.90 -10.17
C TRP A 88 2.37 -6.50 -10.39
N ALA A 89 2.39 -5.99 -11.62
CA ALA A 89 1.85 -4.68 -11.97
C ALA A 89 0.35 -4.56 -11.65
N THR A 90 -0.44 -5.59 -11.96
CA THR A 90 -1.88 -5.60 -11.64
C THR A 90 -2.13 -5.63 -10.14
N GLY A 91 -1.39 -6.45 -9.39
CA GLY A 91 -1.48 -6.52 -7.94
C GLY A 91 -1.09 -5.20 -7.27
N ASP A 92 -0.02 -4.56 -7.75
CA ASP A 92 0.42 -3.24 -7.27
C ASP A 92 -0.58 -2.13 -7.62
N ALA A 93 -1.22 -2.19 -8.79
CA ALA A 93 -2.27 -1.25 -9.16
C ALA A 93 -3.48 -1.36 -8.22
N ILE A 94 -3.94 -2.58 -7.94
CA ILE A 94 -5.09 -2.83 -7.04
C ILE A 94 -4.75 -2.42 -5.61
N LEU A 95 -3.65 -2.92 -5.06
CA LEU A 95 -3.23 -2.62 -3.68
C LEU A 95 -2.84 -1.14 -3.52
N GLY A 96 -2.18 -0.55 -4.51
CA GLY A 96 -1.82 0.86 -4.54
C GLY A 96 -3.05 1.77 -4.52
N LEU A 97 -4.07 1.43 -5.32
CA LEU A 97 -5.35 2.12 -5.30
C LEU A 97 -6.06 1.98 -3.95
N LEU A 98 -6.04 0.79 -3.34
CA LEU A 98 -6.60 0.55 -2.01
C LEU A 98 -5.85 1.34 -0.91
N ILE A 99 -4.53 1.53 -1.02
CA ILE A 99 -3.76 2.40 -0.11
C ILE A 99 -4.22 3.85 -0.23
N LEU A 100 -4.47 4.34 -1.45
CA LEU A 100 -4.96 5.70 -1.66
C LEU A 100 -6.34 5.92 -1.04
N PHE A 101 -7.26 4.97 -1.19
CA PHE A 101 -8.57 5.03 -0.54
C PHE A 101 -8.50 4.83 0.98
N ALA A 102 -7.56 4.03 1.48
CA ALA A 102 -7.32 3.85 2.91
C ALA A 102 -6.54 5.01 3.55
N ARG A 103 -6.01 5.95 2.76
CA ARG A 103 -5.39 7.17 3.25
C ARG A 103 -6.47 8.03 3.87
N SER A 104 -6.41 8.19 5.19
CA SER A 104 -7.43 8.87 6.00
C SER A 104 -8.01 10.10 5.31
N SER A 105 -9.23 9.96 4.80
CA SER A 105 -10.06 11.13 4.49
C SER A 105 -10.23 11.89 5.80
N LYS A 106 -9.86 13.18 5.81
CA LYS A 106 -10.30 14.06 6.88
C LYS A 106 -11.83 14.16 6.74
N LYS A 107 -12.56 13.37 7.52
CA LYS A 107 -13.96 13.63 7.84
C LYS A 107 -14.06 14.04 9.29
#